data_AF-A0A0B7NLC6-F1
#
_entry.id   AF-A0A0B7NLC6-F1
#
_cell.length_a   1.000
_cell.length_b   1.000
_cell.length_c   1.000
_cell.angle_alpha   90.00
_cell.angle_beta   90.00
_cell.angle_gamma   90.00
#
_symmetry.space_group_name_H-M   'P 1'
#
loop_
_entity.id
_entity.type
_entity.pdbx_description
1 polymer ?
#
loop_
_entity_poly.entity_id
_entity_poly.type
_entity_poly.pdbx_seq_one_letter_code
_entity_poly.pdbx_strand_id
1 'polypeptide(L)'
;MPFGFAAKFCREWARISLWSFFSNVIIEGYEDATTEDQPYIFAATHHNMLLDPAVLCKACSDEFLHYWAKNSIFANKYAAKFLKSVGCVPVDRESKDHDSLYQATFDVMDLKESIAVFPEGTSHTFSRTSKLKDGAAFVALEYAKLLKDKPRYYRQGQLARPAAIIPVGIVYTDKTRYRSVVIVRFGKPIQIADYVADFEKEPKITAKSVTKALEEALLGLTINSPDWPNRKSAAMAREMLFPGEYGDMADFVHVSQSLINIFVEQQELSHLANNLYVYSRELSDLNLREADLALYDHKQKQKLIPSTIVKNLLKKSFLLLMELPLILPVVVAHLPLYLISRHYAKHEIYEEVKAQDKILHATLIAPIVYLFLFFWEWYYLYRLTFYGLFLAIATVIIFFWLHVISIDAKYEQFKQWKGAFHLFDAFVLKRGLSNREKRILDVVKLRNAIQNDLKRVFNSDTEADNINLAVDLLNPSVEHEKRSHKLKRLVQSPNSYFMDVKCPGCLNISTVFSHAQTVVLCSSCGTVLCQPTGGRARLTEGCSFRRKAN
;
A
#
# COMPACT_ATOMS: atom_id res chain seq x y z
N MET A 1 9.25 27.23 2.47
CA MET A 1 9.21 27.59 1.03
C MET A 1 7.78 27.42 0.55
N PRO A 2 7.14 28.38 -0.15
CA PRO A 2 5.73 28.26 -0.46
C PRO A 2 5.49 27.21 -1.56
N PHE A 3 4.64 26.23 -1.28
CA PHE A 3 4.09 25.35 -2.30
C PHE A 3 3.34 26.16 -3.35
N GLY A 4 3.71 25.96 -4.62
CA GLY A 4 3.10 26.65 -5.75
C GLY A 4 1.89 25.90 -6.30
N PHE A 5 1.37 26.41 -7.43
CA PHE A 5 0.31 25.72 -8.19
C PHE A 5 0.73 24.30 -8.62
N ALA A 6 2.01 24.09 -8.91
CA ALA A 6 2.53 22.79 -9.32
C ALA A 6 2.37 21.74 -8.21
N ALA A 7 2.57 22.08 -6.93
CA ALA A 7 2.37 21.16 -5.82
C ALA A 7 0.92 20.64 -5.76
N LYS A 8 -0.06 21.56 -5.88
CA LYS A 8 -1.48 21.21 -5.87
C LYS A 8 -1.83 20.30 -7.06
N PHE A 9 -1.35 20.66 -8.26
CA PHE A 9 -1.54 19.85 -9.46
C PHE A 9 -0.93 18.45 -9.29
N CYS A 10 0.32 18.34 -8.86
CA CYS A 10 1.00 17.06 -8.66
C CYS A 10 0.31 16.20 -7.61
N ARG A 11 -0.20 16.78 -6.52
CA ARG A 11 -0.97 16.05 -5.49
C ARG A 11 -2.25 15.44 -6.05
N GLU A 12 -3.04 16.22 -6.78
CA GLU A 12 -4.28 15.72 -7.38
C GLU A 12 -3.99 14.71 -8.49
N TRP A 13 -2.96 14.96 -9.30
CA TRP A 13 -2.51 14.00 -10.30
C TRP A 13 -2.05 12.68 -9.68
N ALA A 14 -1.28 12.72 -8.59
CA ALA A 14 -0.87 11.53 -7.84
C ALA A 14 -2.09 10.77 -7.30
N ARG A 15 -3.06 11.46 -6.69
CA ARG A 15 -4.29 10.84 -6.16
C ARG A 15 -5.08 10.09 -7.22
N ILE A 16 -5.35 10.75 -8.35
CA ILE A 16 -6.09 10.17 -9.48
C ILE A 16 -5.32 9.00 -10.09
N SER A 17 -4.02 9.20 -10.33
CA SER A 17 -3.15 8.18 -10.92
C SER A 17 -3.06 6.92 -10.07
N LEU A 18 -2.87 7.07 -8.76
CA LEU A 18 -2.79 5.95 -7.83
C LEU A 18 -4.13 5.24 -7.66
N TRP A 19 -5.24 5.98 -7.61
CA TRP A 19 -6.58 5.41 -7.55
C TRP A 19 -6.93 4.61 -8.82
N SER A 20 -6.49 5.09 -9.98
CA SER A 20 -6.70 4.37 -11.25
C SER A 20 -5.80 3.15 -11.36
N PHE A 21 -4.50 3.28 -11.03
CA PHE A 21 -3.51 2.23 -11.24
C PHE A 21 -3.59 1.07 -10.26
N PHE A 22 -3.71 1.36 -8.96
CA PHE A 22 -3.79 0.34 -7.92
C PHE A 22 -5.23 -0.08 -7.67
N SER A 23 -5.46 -1.34 -7.31
CA SER A 23 -6.77 -1.78 -6.84
C SER A 23 -7.08 -1.19 -5.47
N ASN A 24 -6.04 -1.09 -4.62
CA ASN A 24 -6.13 -0.54 -3.28
C ASN A 24 -4.80 0.09 -2.84
N VAL A 25 -4.89 1.14 -2.02
CA VAL A 25 -3.76 1.79 -1.34
C VAL A 25 -4.07 1.75 0.15
N ILE A 26 -3.48 0.80 0.86
CA ILE A 26 -3.72 0.58 2.29
C ILE A 26 -2.75 1.46 3.07
N ILE A 27 -3.26 2.23 4.02
CA ILE A 27 -2.48 3.15 4.86
C ILE A 27 -2.68 2.73 6.32
N GLU A 28 -1.59 2.46 7.03
CA GLU A 28 -1.60 1.97 8.41
C GLU A 28 -0.72 2.84 9.31
N GLY A 29 -1.23 3.24 10.47
CA GLY A 29 -0.44 3.89 11.53
C GLY A 29 -0.15 5.38 11.35
N TYR A 30 -0.64 6.04 10.29
CA TYR A 30 -0.37 7.47 10.06
C TYR A 30 -0.85 8.36 11.21
N GLU A 31 -2.11 8.21 11.63
CA GLU A 31 -2.71 8.99 12.74
C GLU A 31 -1.97 8.75 14.07
N ASP A 32 -1.57 7.51 14.34
CA ASP A 32 -0.86 7.13 15.56
C ASP A 32 0.60 7.67 15.56
N ALA A 33 1.21 7.81 14.38
CA ALA A 33 2.58 8.29 14.24
C ALA A 33 2.68 9.83 14.25
N THR A 34 1.59 10.56 14.04
CA THR A 34 1.59 12.02 13.86
C THR A 34 0.86 12.77 14.98
N THR A 35 0.81 12.20 16.19
CA THR A 35 0.04 12.76 17.32
C THR A 35 0.63 14.03 17.92
N GLU A 36 1.94 14.26 17.76
CA GLU A 36 2.63 15.37 18.39
C GLU A 36 2.65 16.62 17.49
N ASP A 37 2.62 17.79 18.12
CA ASP A 37 2.60 19.05 17.40
C ASP A 37 4.03 19.51 17.05
N GLN A 38 4.69 18.80 16.14
CA GLN A 38 6.09 18.98 15.74
C GLN A 38 6.31 18.64 14.25
N PRO A 39 7.40 19.11 13.60
CA PRO A 39 7.72 18.71 12.23
C PRO A 39 8.18 17.26 12.16
N TYR A 40 7.90 16.61 11.03
CA TYR A 40 8.26 15.21 10.81
C TYR A 40 9.24 15.03 9.65
N ILE A 41 10.16 14.07 9.82
CA ILE A 41 10.93 13.49 8.73
C ILE A 41 10.38 12.10 8.44
N PHE A 42 9.58 11.97 7.39
CA PHE A 42 9.11 10.69 6.88
C PHE A 42 10.24 9.99 6.12
N ALA A 43 10.87 9.02 6.77
CA ALA A 43 11.96 8.23 6.20
C ALA A 43 11.42 6.92 5.62
N ALA A 44 11.27 6.86 4.30
CA ALA A 44 10.57 5.79 3.61
C ALA A 44 11.49 4.83 2.83
N THR A 45 11.10 3.56 2.70
CA THR A 45 11.77 2.63 1.78
C THR A 45 11.58 3.06 0.32
N HIS A 46 12.54 2.71 -0.55
CA HIS A 46 12.57 3.17 -1.94
C HIS A 46 12.64 2.02 -2.95
N HIS A 47 11.48 1.52 -3.36
CA HIS A 47 11.35 0.37 -4.27
C HIS A 47 10.95 0.74 -5.70
N ASN A 48 10.29 1.89 -5.88
CA ASN A 48 10.03 2.50 -7.18
C ASN A 48 10.68 3.89 -7.23
N MET A 49 10.68 4.54 -8.39
CA MET A 49 11.20 5.91 -8.48
C MET A 49 10.14 6.95 -8.12
N LEU A 50 9.42 7.51 -9.11
CA LEU A 50 8.44 8.59 -8.90
C LEU A 50 7.19 8.11 -8.14
N LEU A 51 6.92 6.82 -8.17
CA LEU A 51 5.72 6.25 -7.57
C LEU A 51 5.77 6.30 -6.04
N ASP A 52 6.93 6.14 -5.41
CA ASP A 52 7.08 6.19 -3.95
C ASP A 52 6.75 7.58 -3.38
N PRO A 53 7.29 8.70 -3.91
CA PRO A 53 6.83 10.04 -3.56
C PRO A 53 5.33 10.24 -3.74
N ALA A 54 4.75 9.77 -4.85
CA ALA A 54 3.31 9.88 -5.10
C ALA A 54 2.49 9.13 -4.05
N VAL A 55 2.93 7.92 -3.67
CA VAL A 55 2.29 7.10 -2.64
C VAL A 55 2.35 7.81 -1.28
N LEU A 56 3.51 8.37 -0.90
CA LEU A 56 3.63 9.17 0.33
C LEU A 56 2.74 10.42 0.30
N CYS A 57 2.65 11.10 -0.85
CA CYS A 57 1.77 12.27 -1.01
C CYS A 57 0.29 11.91 -0.83
N LYS A 58 -0.12 10.71 -1.25
CA LYS A 58 -1.47 10.19 -0.99
C LYS A 58 -1.64 9.77 0.46
N ALA A 59 -0.63 9.15 1.07
CA ALA A 59 -0.69 8.64 2.44
C ALA A 59 -0.74 9.76 3.49
N CYS A 60 0.06 10.81 3.32
CA CYS A 60 0.05 11.99 4.17
C CYS A 60 -0.92 13.04 3.60
N SER A 61 -2.22 12.77 3.61
CA SER A 61 -3.22 13.61 2.93
C SER A 61 -3.42 14.99 3.56
N ASP A 62 -3.04 15.13 4.83
CA ASP A 62 -3.39 16.26 5.70
C ASP A 62 -2.38 17.41 5.58
N GLU A 63 -1.20 17.14 5.02
CA GLU A 63 -0.14 18.12 4.83
C GLU A 63 0.52 17.99 3.44
N PHE A 64 1.30 19.01 3.06
CA PHE A 64 2.18 18.90 1.90
C PHE A 64 3.58 18.53 2.37
N LEU A 65 4.18 17.53 1.71
CA LEU A 65 5.52 17.06 2.02
C LEU A 65 6.55 17.76 1.14
N HIS A 66 7.67 18.11 1.74
CA HIS A 66 8.87 18.50 1.00
C HIS A 66 9.74 17.28 0.71
N TYR A 67 10.29 17.15 -0.49
CA TYR A 67 11.06 15.95 -0.88
C TYR A 67 12.52 16.26 -1.11
N TRP A 68 13.41 15.48 -0.50
CA TRP A 68 14.84 15.56 -0.82
C TRP A 68 15.11 15.11 -2.25
N ALA A 69 15.74 15.99 -3.03
CA ALA A 69 16.13 15.73 -4.42
C ALA A 69 17.60 16.06 -4.65
N LYS A 70 18.25 15.28 -5.52
CA LYS A 70 19.68 15.48 -5.85
C LYS A 70 19.88 16.88 -6.45
N ASN A 71 20.87 17.62 -5.94
CA ASN A 71 21.14 19.00 -6.38
C ASN A 71 21.36 19.13 -7.91
N SER A 72 21.93 18.11 -8.57
CA SER A 72 22.15 18.12 -10.03
C SER A 72 20.87 18.22 -10.85
N ILE A 73 19.71 17.84 -10.31
CA ILE A 73 18.41 17.95 -10.99
C ILE A 73 17.96 19.42 -11.09
N PHE A 74 18.47 20.29 -10.22
CA PHE A 74 18.20 21.73 -10.21
C PHE A 74 19.11 22.55 -11.14
N ALA A 75 20.01 21.92 -11.90
CA ALA A 75 20.91 22.61 -12.81
C ALA A 75 20.15 23.39 -13.91
N ASN A 76 19.00 22.87 -14.36
CA ASN A 76 18.15 23.55 -15.33
C ASN A 76 17.18 24.51 -14.61
N LYS A 77 17.16 25.80 -15.02
CA LYS A 77 16.32 26.84 -14.40
C LYS A 77 14.82 26.53 -14.39
N TYR A 78 14.30 25.94 -15.47
CA TYR A 78 12.88 25.58 -15.56
C TYR A 78 12.56 24.39 -14.67
N ALA A 79 13.41 23.36 -14.68
CA ALA A 79 13.29 22.20 -13.80
C ALA A 79 13.38 22.63 -12.34
N ALA A 80 14.33 23.49 -11.98
CA ALA A 80 14.49 24.03 -10.63
C ALA A 80 13.26 24.82 -10.17
N LYS A 81 12.67 25.66 -11.05
CA LYS A 81 11.45 26.41 -10.73
C LYS A 81 10.27 25.46 -10.48
N PHE A 82 10.13 24.42 -11.30
CA PHE A 82 9.10 23.40 -11.12
C PHE A 82 9.32 22.60 -9.83
N LEU A 83 10.51 22.07 -9.60
CA LEU A 83 10.90 21.29 -8.41
C LEU A 83 10.68 22.08 -7.12
N LYS A 84 11.12 23.34 -7.06
CA LYS A 84 10.85 24.20 -5.90
C LYS A 84 9.36 24.46 -5.71
N SER A 85 8.60 24.61 -6.79
CA SER A 85 7.14 24.81 -6.75
C SER A 85 6.38 23.60 -6.22
N VAL A 86 6.89 22.38 -6.44
CA VAL A 86 6.32 21.13 -5.88
C VAL A 86 6.85 20.77 -4.49
N GLY A 87 7.76 21.57 -3.91
CA GLY A 87 8.33 21.33 -2.58
C GLY A 87 9.59 20.45 -2.57
N CYS A 88 10.30 20.28 -3.68
CA CYS A 88 11.57 19.58 -3.66
C CYS A 88 12.67 20.45 -3.05
N VAL A 89 13.39 19.88 -2.08
CA VAL A 89 14.52 20.48 -1.39
C VAL A 89 15.81 19.92 -2.00
N PRO A 90 16.68 20.78 -2.57
CA PRO A 90 17.96 20.32 -3.09
C PRO A 90 18.86 19.87 -1.95
N VAL A 91 19.44 18.69 -2.10
CA VAL A 91 20.46 18.16 -1.18
C VAL A 91 21.72 17.89 -1.98
N ASP A 92 22.79 18.56 -1.59
CA ASP A 92 24.13 18.25 -2.05
C ASP A 92 24.65 17.07 -1.24
N ARG A 93 25.05 15.99 -1.89
CA ARG A 93 25.54 14.77 -1.22
C ARG A 93 27.08 14.71 -1.20
N GLU A 94 27.74 15.65 -1.88
CA GLU A 94 29.18 15.67 -2.14
C GLU A 94 29.87 16.89 -1.51
N SER A 95 29.09 17.92 -1.17
CA SER A 95 29.54 19.07 -0.38
C SER A 95 30.17 18.64 0.95
N LYS A 96 31.35 19.21 1.24
CA LYS A 96 32.04 19.09 2.54
C LYS A 96 31.59 20.16 3.55
N ASP A 97 30.75 21.10 3.13
CA ASP A 97 30.25 22.19 3.96
C ASP A 97 28.88 21.80 4.52
N HIS A 98 28.85 21.47 5.82
CA HIS A 98 27.66 20.93 6.49
C HIS A 98 26.58 22.00 6.69
N ASP A 99 26.98 23.27 6.89
CA ASP A 99 26.04 24.37 7.20
C ASP A 99 25.17 24.73 5.97
N SER A 100 25.73 24.67 4.76
CA SER A 100 24.98 24.87 3.52
C SER A 100 24.23 23.63 3.05
N LEU A 101 24.57 22.43 3.56
CA LEU A 101 24.00 21.14 3.17
C LEU A 101 22.52 21.02 3.54
N TYR A 102 22.14 21.54 4.71
CA TYR A 102 20.83 21.32 5.32
C TYR A 102 20.05 22.59 5.63
N GLN A 103 20.58 23.79 5.32
CA GLN A 103 19.89 25.05 5.59
C GLN A 103 18.45 25.06 5.04
N ALA A 104 18.25 24.58 3.82
CA ALA A 104 16.94 24.49 3.20
C ALA A 104 15.98 23.52 3.92
N THR A 105 16.52 22.49 4.59
CA THR A 105 15.77 21.57 5.45
C THR A 105 15.38 22.25 6.77
N PHE A 106 16.29 22.99 7.39
CA PHE A 106 15.98 23.77 8.60
C PHE A 106 14.91 24.83 8.34
N ASP A 107 14.97 25.50 7.19
CA ASP A 107 13.95 26.49 6.78
C ASP A 107 12.55 25.86 6.62
N VAL A 108 12.46 24.57 6.27
CA VAL A 108 11.18 23.83 6.20
C VAL A 108 10.69 23.48 7.60
N MET A 109 11.58 22.99 8.47
CA MET A 109 11.24 22.66 9.86
C MET A 109 10.82 23.89 10.67
N ASP A 110 11.43 25.05 10.43
CA ASP A 110 11.04 26.34 11.03
C ASP A 110 9.65 26.81 10.59
N LEU A 111 9.13 26.28 9.48
CA LEU A 111 7.74 26.48 9.05
C LEU A 111 6.78 25.45 9.66
N LYS A 112 7.29 24.52 10.47
CA LYS A 112 6.56 23.36 10.99
C LYS A 112 5.98 22.49 9.87
N GLU A 113 6.70 22.43 8.75
CA GLU A 113 6.35 21.61 7.59
C GLU A 113 7.21 20.33 7.60
N SER A 114 6.66 19.24 7.06
CA SER A 114 7.30 17.92 7.08
C SER A 114 8.10 17.61 5.82
N ILE A 115 9.11 16.76 5.96
CA ILE A 115 10.02 16.35 4.89
C ILE A 115 9.91 14.84 4.67
N ALA A 116 9.89 14.43 3.43
CA ALA A 116 10.01 13.05 2.99
C ALA A 116 11.42 12.78 2.43
N VAL A 117 12.03 11.71 2.91
CA VAL A 117 13.37 11.27 2.54
C VAL A 117 13.39 9.76 2.31
N PHE A 118 14.20 9.35 1.33
CA PHE A 118 14.49 7.95 1.03
C PHE A 118 15.93 7.63 1.48
N PRO A 119 16.14 7.22 2.75
CA PRO A 119 17.47 7.11 3.35
C PRO A 119 18.40 6.08 2.67
N GLU A 120 17.87 5.17 1.85
CA GLU A 120 18.66 4.26 1.01
C GLU A 120 19.47 5.01 -0.07
N GLY A 121 18.95 6.16 -0.53
CA GLY A 121 19.61 7.04 -1.49
C GLY A 121 19.48 6.66 -2.97
N THR A 122 18.94 5.49 -3.29
CA THR A 122 18.61 4.99 -4.64
C THR A 122 17.42 4.01 -4.59
N SER A 123 16.58 3.99 -5.63
CA SER A 123 15.54 2.96 -5.78
C SER A 123 16.13 1.63 -6.23
N HIS A 124 15.59 0.50 -5.76
CA HIS A 124 16.17 -0.81 -6.03
C HIS A 124 15.17 -1.99 -6.05
N THR A 125 15.61 -3.12 -6.60
CA THR A 125 14.86 -4.39 -6.68
C THR A 125 15.59 -5.50 -5.92
N PHE A 126 15.62 -5.42 -4.59
CA PHE A 126 16.25 -6.43 -3.73
C PHE A 126 15.20 -7.18 -2.92
N SER A 127 15.59 -8.36 -2.42
CA SER A 127 14.74 -9.19 -1.56
C SER A 127 14.59 -8.64 -0.14
N ARG A 128 15.38 -7.62 0.23
CA ARG A 128 15.43 -6.95 1.53
C ARG A 128 15.72 -5.46 1.37
N THR A 129 15.38 -4.66 2.38
CA THR A 129 15.74 -3.24 2.45
C THR A 129 17.27 -3.05 2.41
N SER A 130 17.70 -2.04 1.67
CA SER A 130 19.11 -1.66 1.52
C SER A 130 19.66 -0.97 2.76
N LYS A 131 20.99 -0.95 2.90
CA LYS A 131 21.66 -0.20 3.96
C LYS A 131 21.33 1.30 3.84
N LEU A 132 20.97 1.90 4.97
CA LEU A 132 20.61 3.32 5.05
C LEU A 132 21.83 4.23 5.12
N LYS A 133 21.65 5.47 4.65
CA LYS A 133 22.59 6.58 4.83
C LYS A 133 22.22 7.40 6.06
N ASP A 134 23.23 7.98 6.70
CA ASP A 134 23.07 8.70 7.97
C ASP A 134 22.45 10.10 7.84
N GLY A 135 22.26 10.62 6.62
CA GLY A 135 21.88 12.03 6.40
C GLY A 135 20.56 12.45 7.07
N ALA A 136 19.54 11.58 7.06
CA ALA A 136 18.25 11.86 7.69
C ALA A 136 18.35 11.93 9.22
N ALA A 137 19.13 11.04 9.84
CA ALA A 137 19.40 11.06 11.27
C ALA A 137 20.23 12.29 11.65
N PHE A 138 21.28 12.56 10.88
CA PHE A 138 22.21 13.64 11.13
C PHE A 138 21.52 15.02 11.07
N VAL A 139 20.72 15.28 10.03
CA VAL A 139 20.01 16.57 9.90
C VAL A 139 19.02 16.81 11.04
N ALA A 140 18.32 15.75 11.50
CA ALA A 140 17.37 15.87 12.59
C ALA A 140 18.08 16.23 13.91
N LEU A 141 19.22 15.58 14.18
CA LEU A 141 20.04 15.84 15.35
C LEU A 141 20.68 17.23 15.33
N GLU A 142 21.17 17.67 14.18
CA GLU A 142 21.71 19.03 14.02
C GLU A 142 20.63 20.10 14.25
N TYR A 143 19.42 19.89 13.72
CA TYR A 143 18.31 20.81 13.97
C TYR A 143 17.94 20.86 15.46
N ALA A 144 17.87 19.70 16.13
CA ALA A 144 17.56 19.62 17.55
C ALA A 144 18.62 20.32 18.42
N LYS A 145 19.91 20.16 18.09
CA LYS A 145 21.01 20.90 18.74
C LYS A 145 20.88 22.40 18.52
N LEU A 146 20.60 22.82 17.29
CA LEU A 146 20.43 24.23 16.94
C LEU A 146 19.31 24.89 17.75
N LEU A 147 18.19 24.20 17.98
CA LEU A 147 17.09 24.71 18.81
C LEU A 147 17.48 24.87 20.28
N LYS A 148 18.35 24.00 20.80
CA LYS A 148 18.89 24.08 22.16
C LYS A 148 19.83 25.28 22.32
N ASP A 149 20.72 25.49 21.34
CA ASP A 149 21.69 26.60 21.35
C ASP A 149 21.03 27.95 21.11
N LYS A 150 20.05 28.00 20.20
CA LYS A 150 19.35 29.21 19.78
C LYS A 150 17.85 28.90 19.64
N PRO A 151 17.02 29.29 20.62
CA PRO A 151 15.58 29.13 20.54
C PRO A 151 15.03 29.75 19.25
N ARG A 152 14.37 28.94 18.43
CA ARG A 152 13.66 29.39 17.23
C ARG A 152 12.16 29.33 17.48
N TYR A 153 11.42 30.11 16.71
CA TYR A 153 9.97 30.13 16.74
C TYR A 153 9.46 29.73 15.37
N TYR A 154 8.43 28.90 15.36
CA TYR A 154 7.65 28.69 14.14
C TYR A 154 7.08 30.03 13.67
N ARG A 155 6.74 30.12 12.38
CA ARG A 155 6.09 31.33 11.81
C ARG A 155 4.85 31.78 12.60
N GLN A 156 4.17 30.86 13.27
CA GLN A 156 2.99 31.11 14.10
C GLN A 156 3.32 31.62 15.52
N GLY A 157 4.60 31.86 15.85
CA GLY A 157 5.05 32.38 17.15
C GLY A 157 5.23 31.32 18.26
N GLN A 158 4.93 30.05 17.98
CA GLN A 158 5.17 28.94 18.90
C GLN A 158 6.66 28.58 18.94
N LEU A 159 7.18 28.14 20.09
CA LEU A 159 8.56 27.66 20.21
C LEU A 159 8.75 26.42 19.32
N ALA A 160 9.79 26.44 18.49
CA ALA A 160 10.11 25.33 17.62
C ALA A 160 10.59 24.12 18.43
N ARG A 161 10.11 22.94 18.03
CA ARG A 161 10.44 21.63 18.62
C ARG A 161 11.32 20.82 17.68
N PRO A 162 12.18 19.93 18.23
CA PRO A 162 12.92 18.95 17.44
C PRO A 162 12.01 18.18 16.49
N ALA A 163 12.52 17.85 15.29
CA ALA A 163 11.78 17.00 14.37
C ALA A 163 11.85 15.54 14.82
N ALA A 164 10.75 14.79 14.71
CA ALA A 164 10.78 13.34 14.87
C ALA A 164 10.98 12.64 13.53
N ILE A 165 11.68 11.51 13.53
CA ILE A 165 11.83 10.66 12.34
C ILE A 165 10.74 9.60 12.38
N ILE A 166 9.88 9.56 11.37
CA ILE A 166 8.86 8.52 11.21
C ILE A 166 9.36 7.50 10.18
N PRO A 167 9.61 6.25 10.57
CA PRO A 167 9.90 5.16 9.64
C PRO A 167 8.65 4.82 8.82
N VAL A 168 8.77 4.76 7.50
CA VAL A 168 7.66 4.42 6.59
C VAL A 168 8.02 3.24 5.68
N GLY A 169 7.36 2.10 5.89
CA GLY A 169 7.48 0.94 5.00
C GLY A 169 6.49 1.03 3.85
N ILE A 170 6.98 1.11 2.61
CA ILE A 170 6.15 0.97 1.40
C ILE A 170 6.29 -0.45 0.88
N VAL A 171 5.19 -1.20 0.82
CA VAL A 171 5.20 -2.60 0.36
C VAL A 171 4.25 -2.75 -0.82
N TYR A 172 4.82 -3.11 -1.98
CA TYR A 172 4.06 -3.46 -3.17
C TYR A 172 3.84 -4.97 -3.23
N THR A 173 2.60 -5.41 -3.42
CA THR A 173 2.32 -6.85 -3.64
C THR A 173 2.82 -7.32 -5.00
N ASP A 174 2.74 -6.43 -5.99
CA ASP A 174 3.47 -6.50 -7.24
C ASP A 174 3.74 -5.05 -7.69
N LYS A 175 5.02 -4.69 -7.75
CA LYS A 175 5.43 -3.31 -8.00
C LYS A 175 5.26 -2.85 -9.44
N THR A 176 5.02 -3.76 -10.39
CA THR A 176 4.89 -3.41 -11.81
C THR A 176 3.47 -3.57 -12.33
N ARG A 177 2.68 -4.41 -11.69
CA ARG A 177 1.39 -4.86 -12.21
C ARG A 177 0.29 -3.84 -11.99
N TYR A 178 -0.48 -3.56 -13.05
CA TYR A 178 -1.71 -2.79 -12.96
C TYR A 178 -2.73 -3.53 -12.09
N ARG A 179 -3.42 -2.79 -11.22
CA ARG A 179 -4.37 -3.32 -10.22
C ARG A 179 -3.72 -4.25 -9.20
N SER A 180 -2.46 -4.00 -8.85
CA SER A 180 -1.86 -4.52 -7.63
C SER A 180 -2.29 -3.69 -6.41
N VAL A 181 -1.86 -4.13 -5.23
CA VAL A 181 -2.09 -3.44 -3.96
C VAL A 181 -0.76 -2.86 -3.48
N VAL A 182 -0.80 -1.65 -2.93
CA VAL A 182 0.31 -1.06 -2.19
C VAL A 182 -0.11 -0.82 -0.74
N ILE A 183 0.77 -1.16 0.19
CA ILE A 183 0.57 -1.04 1.63
C ILE A 183 1.62 -0.08 2.16
N VAL A 184 1.18 0.97 2.85
CA VAL A 184 2.03 2.00 3.45
C VAL A 184 1.86 1.92 4.95
N ARG A 185 2.95 1.60 5.67
CA ARG A 185 2.93 1.40 7.11
C ARG A 185 3.83 2.42 7.78
N PHE A 186 3.27 3.22 8.68
CA PHE A 186 4.00 4.17 9.50
C PHE A 186 4.34 3.51 10.83
N GLY A 187 5.61 3.52 11.20
CA GLY A 187 6.07 2.99 12.49
C GLY A 187 6.08 4.06 13.58
N LYS A 188 6.54 3.66 14.76
CA LYS A 188 6.64 4.56 15.92
C LYS A 188 7.63 5.71 15.62
N PRO A 189 7.30 6.95 15.95
CA PRO A 189 8.22 8.08 15.80
C PRO A 189 9.47 7.88 16.65
N ILE A 190 10.64 8.08 16.05
CA ILE A 190 11.92 8.15 16.74
C ILE A 190 12.08 9.60 17.21
N GLN A 191 11.96 9.80 18.52
CA GLN A 191 12.02 11.11 19.15
C GLN A 191 13.48 11.57 19.24
N ILE A 192 13.82 12.58 18.45
CA ILE A 192 15.22 13.03 18.32
C ILE A 192 15.69 13.80 19.56
N ALA A 193 14.76 14.39 20.31
CA ALA A 193 15.05 15.06 21.58
C ALA A 193 15.86 14.16 22.54
N ASP A 194 15.59 12.86 22.55
CA ASP A 194 16.22 11.88 23.45
C ASP A 194 17.72 11.66 23.14
N TYR A 195 18.15 11.97 21.91
CA TYR A 195 19.51 11.71 21.42
C TYR A 195 20.42 12.96 21.45
N VAL A 196 19.89 14.15 21.76
CA VAL A 196 20.64 15.42 21.64
C VAL A 196 21.86 15.45 22.55
N ALA A 197 21.74 14.97 23.79
CA ALA A 197 22.84 14.98 24.77
C ALA A 197 24.02 14.11 24.33
N ASP A 198 23.74 12.98 23.68
CA ASP A 198 24.79 12.10 23.15
C ASP A 198 25.39 12.66 21.87
N PHE A 199 24.57 13.30 21.01
CA PHE A 199 25.03 13.94 19.79
C PHE A 199 26.01 15.09 20.05
N GLU A 200 25.86 15.83 21.15
CA GLU A 200 26.81 16.88 21.54
C GLU A 200 28.21 16.31 21.87
N LYS A 201 28.27 15.10 22.40
CA LYS A 201 29.53 14.42 22.75
C LYS A 201 30.13 13.73 21.53
N GLU A 202 29.33 12.93 20.82
CA GLU A 202 29.80 12.06 19.74
C GLU A 202 28.87 12.10 18.50
N PRO A 203 28.86 13.20 17.72
CA PRO A 203 27.87 13.44 16.67
C PRO A 203 27.70 12.28 15.67
N LYS A 204 28.81 11.74 15.16
CA LYS A 204 28.82 10.68 14.15
C LYS A 204 28.32 9.33 14.70
N ILE A 205 28.61 9.03 15.97
CA ILE A 205 28.23 7.76 16.60
C ILE A 205 26.74 7.80 16.91
N THR A 206 26.25 8.91 17.46
CA THR A 206 24.82 9.09 17.74
C THR A 206 23.98 9.08 16.47
N ALA A 207 24.43 9.75 15.39
CA ALA A 207 23.73 9.70 14.11
C ALA A 207 23.60 8.26 13.57
N LYS A 208 24.68 7.47 13.63
CA LYS A 208 24.64 6.05 13.26
C LYS A 208 23.71 5.22 14.16
N SER A 209 23.63 5.54 15.45
CA SER A 209 22.71 4.87 16.38
C SER A 209 21.25 5.13 15.99
N VAL A 210 20.90 6.38 15.68
CA VAL A 210 19.57 6.75 15.17
C VAL A 210 19.29 6.11 13.81
N THR A 211 20.26 6.09 12.89
CA THR A 211 20.14 5.37 11.60
C THR A 211 19.88 3.89 11.80
N LYS A 212 20.54 3.25 12.78
CA LYS A 212 20.34 1.84 13.11
C LYS A 212 18.93 1.59 13.66
N ALA A 213 18.45 2.44 14.56
CA ALA A 213 17.07 2.36 15.06
C ALA A 213 16.04 2.53 13.93
N LEU A 214 16.31 3.44 12.99
CA LEU A 214 15.50 3.61 11.78
C LEU A 214 15.53 2.37 10.88
N GLU A 215 16.70 1.76 10.67
CA GLU A 215 16.85 0.52 9.89
C GLU A 215 16.06 -0.63 10.52
N GLU A 216 16.20 -0.85 11.84
CA GLU A 216 15.45 -1.86 12.58
C GLU A 216 13.93 -1.64 12.49
N ALA A 217 13.47 -0.39 12.59
CA ALA A 217 12.06 -0.05 12.44
C ALA A 217 11.55 -0.31 11.01
N LEU A 218 12.29 0.09 9.97
CA LEU A 218 11.91 -0.15 8.58
C LEU A 218 11.87 -1.65 8.24
N LEU A 219 12.77 -2.45 8.80
CA LEU A 219 12.76 -3.90 8.63
C LEU A 219 11.47 -4.53 9.19
N GLY A 220 10.96 -4.04 10.33
CA GLY A 220 9.69 -4.48 10.91
C GLY A 220 8.44 -4.04 10.15
N LEU A 221 8.54 -3.00 9.32
CA LEU A 221 7.43 -2.46 8.51
C LEU A 221 7.37 -3.05 7.10
N THR A 222 8.39 -3.81 6.66
CA THR A 222 8.54 -4.29 5.29
C THR A 222 8.78 -5.80 5.22
N ILE A 223 8.76 -6.36 4.01
CA ILE A 223 9.01 -7.79 3.77
C ILE A 223 10.46 -7.97 3.32
N ASN A 224 11.24 -8.66 4.15
CA ASN A 224 12.67 -8.83 4.07
C ASN A 224 13.04 -10.31 4.03
N SER A 225 13.78 -10.70 2.99
CA SER A 225 14.28 -12.06 2.78
C SER A 225 15.76 -12.03 2.43
N PRO A 226 16.56 -13.01 2.91
CA PRO A 226 17.97 -13.11 2.53
C PRO A 226 18.16 -13.26 1.01
N ASP A 227 17.21 -13.91 0.33
CA ASP A 227 17.26 -14.18 -1.11
C ASP A 227 15.86 -14.26 -1.75
N TRP A 228 15.83 -14.32 -3.08
CA TRP A 228 14.59 -14.43 -3.85
C TRP A 228 13.89 -15.79 -3.75
N PRO A 229 14.60 -16.95 -3.76
CA PRO A 229 13.98 -18.25 -3.51
C PRO A 229 13.13 -18.29 -2.25
N ASN A 230 13.67 -17.92 -1.08
CA ASN A 230 12.93 -17.92 0.19
C ASN A 230 11.72 -16.98 0.15
N ARG A 231 11.87 -15.80 -0.48
CA ARG A 231 10.76 -14.85 -0.66
C ARG A 231 9.64 -15.43 -1.53
N LYS A 232 9.98 -16.16 -2.60
CA LYS A 232 9.02 -16.83 -3.48
C LYS A 232 8.36 -18.04 -2.80
N SER A 233 9.11 -18.81 -2.01
CA SER A 233 8.57 -19.92 -1.21
C SER A 233 7.52 -19.42 -0.22
N ALA A 234 7.85 -18.37 0.53
CA ALA A 234 6.92 -17.73 1.47
C ALA A 234 5.68 -17.15 0.76
N ALA A 235 5.87 -16.50 -0.38
CA ALA A 235 4.75 -15.98 -1.17
C ALA A 235 3.81 -17.11 -1.67
N MET A 236 4.38 -18.22 -2.12
CA MET A 236 3.62 -19.39 -2.58
C MET A 236 2.90 -20.09 -1.41
N ALA A 237 3.57 -20.25 -0.26
CA ALA A 237 2.94 -20.78 0.95
C ALA A 237 1.75 -19.90 1.36
N ARG A 238 1.91 -18.57 1.36
CA ARG A 238 0.82 -17.62 1.66
C ARG A 238 -0.34 -17.78 0.68
N GLU A 239 -0.07 -17.90 -0.62
CA GLU A 239 -1.13 -18.10 -1.64
C GLU A 239 -1.89 -19.41 -1.42
N MET A 240 -1.20 -20.49 -1.02
CA MET A 240 -1.83 -21.79 -0.76
C MET A 240 -2.60 -21.84 0.56
N LEU A 241 -2.12 -21.15 1.61
CA LEU A 241 -2.76 -21.09 2.93
C LEU A 241 -3.96 -20.12 2.93
N PHE A 242 -3.88 -19.01 2.20
CA PHE A 242 -4.87 -17.94 2.17
C PHE A 242 -5.35 -17.65 0.74
N PRO A 243 -6.07 -18.59 0.10
CA PRO A 243 -6.48 -18.45 -1.29
C PRO A 243 -7.47 -17.29 -1.46
N GLY A 244 -7.21 -16.40 -2.43
CA GLY A 244 -8.05 -15.25 -2.73
C GLY A 244 -7.67 -13.95 -2.01
N GLU A 245 -6.79 -14.01 -1.00
CA GLU A 245 -6.32 -12.82 -0.27
C GLU A 245 -5.07 -12.21 -0.92
N TYR A 246 -5.25 -11.63 -2.11
CA TYR A 246 -4.19 -11.04 -2.92
C TYR A 246 -3.84 -9.61 -2.46
N GLY A 247 -3.21 -9.46 -1.30
CA GLY A 247 -2.73 -8.15 -0.83
C GLY A 247 -3.71 -7.36 0.02
N ASP A 248 -5.00 -7.66 -0.06
CA ASP A 248 -6.04 -7.06 0.79
C ASP A 248 -6.15 -7.72 2.18
N MET A 249 -5.26 -8.67 2.47
CA MET A 249 -5.10 -9.26 3.80
C MET A 249 -4.61 -8.18 4.77
N ALA A 250 -5.30 -8.01 5.90
CA ALA A 250 -4.94 -7.01 6.91
C ALA A 250 -3.51 -7.19 7.43
N ASP A 251 -3.09 -8.44 7.67
CA ASP A 251 -1.76 -8.76 8.18
C ASP A 251 -0.79 -9.20 7.08
N PHE A 252 -0.98 -8.76 5.83
CA PHE A 252 -0.18 -9.21 4.67
C PHE A 252 1.32 -9.18 4.93
N VAL A 253 1.84 -8.05 5.43
CA VAL A 253 3.27 -7.86 5.69
C VAL A 253 3.75 -8.77 6.82
N HIS A 254 2.98 -8.86 7.90
CA HIS A 254 3.33 -9.71 9.06
C HIS A 254 3.35 -11.19 8.66
N VAL A 255 2.26 -11.70 8.06
CA VAL A 255 2.16 -13.09 7.60
C VAL A 255 3.26 -13.42 6.60
N SER A 256 3.54 -12.54 5.62
CA SER A 256 4.64 -12.75 4.68
C SER A 256 6.01 -12.80 5.37
N GLN A 257 6.28 -11.90 6.31
CA GLN A 257 7.55 -11.92 7.04
C GLN A 257 7.67 -13.17 7.94
N SER A 258 6.61 -13.57 8.63
CA SER A 258 6.59 -14.77 9.48
C SER A 258 6.88 -16.03 8.66
N LEU A 259 6.27 -16.19 7.49
CA LEU A 259 6.55 -17.33 6.61
C LEU A 259 8.01 -17.34 6.12
N ILE A 260 8.58 -16.17 5.82
CA ILE A 260 10.01 -16.07 5.47
C ILE A 260 10.87 -16.51 6.65
N ASN A 261 10.63 -15.97 7.84
CA ASN A 261 11.41 -16.30 9.04
C ASN A 261 11.36 -17.81 9.33
N ILE A 262 10.17 -18.41 9.28
CA ILE A 262 9.99 -19.85 9.46
C ILE A 262 10.84 -20.66 8.47
N PHE A 263 10.81 -20.32 7.18
CA PHE A 263 11.58 -21.06 6.16
C PHE A 263 13.09 -20.80 6.20
N VAL A 264 13.52 -19.63 6.69
CA VAL A 264 14.94 -19.27 6.79
C VAL A 264 15.57 -19.84 8.06
N GLU A 265 14.86 -19.81 9.19
CA GLU A 265 15.38 -20.20 10.50
C GLU A 265 15.26 -21.70 10.74
N GLN A 266 14.20 -22.36 10.26
CA GLN A 266 13.96 -23.77 10.51
C GLN A 266 14.54 -24.64 9.39
N GLN A 267 15.73 -25.20 9.63
CA GLN A 267 16.43 -26.04 8.67
C GLN A 267 15.62 -27.29 8.24
N GLU A 268 14.77 -27.81 9.13
CA GLU A 268 13.88 -28.94 8.85
C GLU A 268 12.87 -28.65 7.74
N LEU A 269 12.48 -27.38 7.58
CA LEU A 269 11.55 -26.94 6.55
C LEU A 269 12.22 -26.59 5.22
N SER A 270 13.55 -26.71 5.11
CA SER A 270 14.29 -26.40 3.88
C SER A 270 13.79 -27.17 2.67
N HIS A 271 13.41 -28.45 2.84
CA HIS A 271 12.83 -29.27 1.78
C HIS A 271 11.47 -28.74 1.32
N LEU A 272 10.59 -28.36 2.26
CA LEU A 272 9.30 -27.75 1.95
C LEU A 272 9.47 -26.39 1.25
N ALA A 273 10.36 -25.54 1.76
CA ALA A 273 10.69 -24.26 1.16
C ALA A 273 11.21 -24.42 -0.29
N ASN A 274 12.10 -25.38 -0.54
CA ASN A 274 12.57 -25.68 -1.89
C ASN A 274 11.46 -26.20 -2.79
N ASN A 275 10.57 -27.08 -2.29
CA ASN A 275 9.44 -27.58 -3.05
C ASN A 275 8.47 -26.46 -3.44
N LEU A 276 8.17 -25.54 -2.52
CA LEU A 276 7.38 -24.33 -2.78
C LEU A 276 8.02 -23.45 -3.86
N TYR A 277 9.35 -23.25 -3.79
CA TYR A 277 10.09 -22.49 -4.79
C TYR A 277 10.02 -23.14 -6.18
N VAL A 278 10.34 -24.44 -6.27
CA VAL A 278 10.28 -25.22 -7.52
C VAL A 278 8.87 -25.20 -8.09
N TYR A 279 7.87 -25.43 -7.24
CA TYR A 279 6.46 -25.37 -7.62
C TYR A 279 6.08 -24.00 -8.21
N SER A 280 6.47 -22.91 -7.56
CA SER A 280 6.21 -21.55 -8.05
C SER A 280 6.85 -21.27 -9.42
N ARG A 281 8.06 -21.80 -9.66
CA ARG A 281 8.77 -21.66 -10.94
C ARG A 281 8.09 -22.48 -12.03
N GLU A 282 7.76 -23.73 -11.77
CA GLU A 282 7.09 -24.60 -12.74
C GLU A 282 5.71 -24.07 -13.15
N LEU A 283 4.93 -23.52 -12.20
CA LEU A 283 3.69 -22.83 -12.50
C LEU A 283 3.91 -21.67 -13.48
N SER A 284 4.90 -20.82 -13.22
CA SER A 284 5.25 -19.68 -14.06
C SER A 284 5.64 -20.12 -15.48
N ASP A 285 6.44 -21.18 -15.61
CA ASP A 285 6.86 -21.74 -16.91
C ASP A 285 5.68 -22.33 -17.69
N LEU A 286 4.75 -22.98 -16.99
CA LEU A 286 3.54 -23.57 -17.59
C LEU A 286 2.46 -22.54 -17.91
N ASN A 287 2.66 -21.27 -17.51
CA ASN A 287 1.67 -20.20 -17.55
C ASN A 287 0.38 -20.55 -16.78
N LEU A 288 0.54 -21.23 -15.65
CA LEU A 288 -0.55 -21.61 -14.74
C LEU A 288 -0.38 -20.87 -13.41
N ARG A 289 -1.49 -20.71 -12.69
CA ARG A 289 -1.52 -20.20 -11.31
C ARG A 289 -1.90 -21.32 -10.37
N GLU A 290 -1.63 -21.15 -9.08
CA GLU A 290 -2.08 -22.10 -8.08
C GLU A 290 -3.62 -22.23 -8.10
N ALA A 291 -4.36 -21.12 -8.18
CA ALA A 291 -5.82 -21.16 -8.30
C ALA A 291 -6.34 -22.01 -9.50
N ASP A 292 -5.55 -22.16 -10.56
CA ASP A 292 -5.93 -22.96 -11.74
C ASP A 292 -5.81 -24.48 -11.46
N LEU A 293 -4.91 -24.89 -10.56
CA LEU A 293 -4.71 -26.29 -10.15
C LEU A 293 -5.50 -26.66 -8.89
N ALA A 294 -5.78 -25.70 -8.01
CA ALA A 294 -6.50 -25.90 -6.76
C ALA A 294 -7.90 -26.53 -6.93
N LEU A 295 -8.53 -26.33 -8.09
CA LEU A 295 -9.83 -26.92 -8.44
C LEU A 295 -9.78 -28.45 -8.60
N TYR A 296 -8.59 -29.04 -8.75
CA TYR A 296 -8.38 -30.46 -9.05
C TYR A 296 -7.64 -31.21 -7.93
N ASP A 297 -7.59 -30.64 -6.73
CA ASP A 297 -7.05 -31.26 -5.51
C ASP A 297 -7.84 -32.53 -5.14
N HIS A 298 -7.18 -33.55 -4.58
CA HIS A 298 -7.77 -34.83 -4.13
C HIS A 298 -8.99 -34.68 -3.20
N LYS A 299 -9.10 -33.58 -2.44
CA LYS A 299 -10.27 -33.32 -1.56
C LYS A 299 -11.47 -32.72 -2.30
N GLN A 300 -11.27 -32.10 -3.46
CA GLN A 300 -12.35 -31.62 -4.33
C GLN A 300 -12.57 -32.67 -5.44
N LYS A 301 -13.81 -33.14 -5.62
CA LYS A 301 -14.18 -34.35 -6.41
C LYS A 301 -13.80 -34.37 -7.90
N GLN A 302 -12.99 -33.44 -8.41
CA GLN A 302 -12.65 -33.27 -9.82
C GLN A 302 -11.25 -33.81 -10.14
N LYS A 303 -11.21 -34.98 -10.81
CA LYS A 303 -9.96 -35.48 -11.40
C LYS A 303 -9.60 -34.65 -12.65
N LEU A 304 -8.30 -34.51 -12.92
CA LEU A 304 -7.77 -34.00 -14.20
C LEU A 304 -8.09 -34.98 -15.34
N ILE A 305 -9.36 -34.98 -15.76
CA ILE A 305 -9.88 -35.78 -16.86
C ILE A 305 -10.34 -34.80 -17.95
N PRO A 306 -10.12 -35.12 -19.25
CA PRO A 306 -10.54 -34.29 -20.37
C PRO A 306 -11.97 -33.73 -20.26
N SER A 307 -12.94 -34.54 -19.83
CA SER A 307 -14.33 -34.13 -19.70
C SER A 307 -14.56 -33.01 -18.67
N THR A 308 -13.87 -33.05 -17.52
CA THR A 308 -13.94 -32.00 -16.49
C THR A 308 -13.31 -30.70 -16.98
N ILE A 309 -12.15 -30.80 -17.64
CA ILE A 309 -11.42 -29.65 -18.19
C ILE A 309 -12.27 -28.96 -19.26
N VAL A 310 -12.87 -29.73 -20.17
CA VAL A 310 -13.78 -29.20 -21.20
C VAL A 310 -14.99 -28.52 -20.56
N LYS A 311 -15.65 -29.14 -19.57
CA LYS A 311 -16.79 -28.52 -18.86
C LYS A 311 -16.40 -27.19 -18.20
N ASN A 312 -15.24 -27.13 -17.56
CA ASN A 312 -14.76 -25.91 -16.90
C ASN A 312 -14.45 -24.82 -17.93
N LEU A 313 -13.73 -25.16 -19.03
CA LEU A 313 -13.46 -24.23 -20.12
C LEU A 313 -14.76 -23.69 -20.75
N LEU A 314 -15.73 -24.57 -21.04
CA LEU A 314 -17.03 -24.16 -21.57
C LEU A 314 -17.79 -23.24 -20.61
N LYS A 315 -17.83 -23.55 -19.31
CA LYS A 315 -18.44 -22.69 -18.29
C LYS A 315 -17.81 -21.30 -18.25
N LYS A 316 -16.47 -21.21 -18.23
CA LYS A 316 -15.75 -19.93 -18.23
C LYS A 316 -15.92 -19.17 -19.55
N SER A 317 -15.96 -19.88 -20.67
CA SER A 317 -16.16 -19.28 -21.99
C SER A 317 -17.59 -18.74 -22.15
N PHE A 318 -18.59 -19.46 -21.64
CA PHE A 318 -19.99 -19.01 -21.63
C PHE A 318 -20.18 -17.74 -20.78
N LEU A 319 -19.60 -17.69 -19.58
CA LEU A 319 -19.65 -16.50 -18.73
C LEU A 319 -19.01 -15.29 -19.42
N LEU A 320 -17.83 -15.45 -20.02
CA LEU A 320 -17.18 -14.38 -20.78
C LEU A 320 -18.00 -13.95 -22.00
N LEU A 321 -18.59 -14.89 -22.74
CA LEU A 321 -19.40 -14.60 -23.92
C LEU A 321 -20.68 -13.84 -23.56
N MET A 322 -21.32 -14.16 -22.43
CA MET A 322 -22.51 -13.46 -21.95
C MET A 322 -22.24 -12.02 -21.57
N GLU A 323 -21.06 -11.75 -21.01
CA GLU A 323 -20.66 -10.41 -20.60
C GLU A 323 -20.02 -9.60 -21.75
N LEU A 324 -19.60 -10.28 -22.82
CA LEU A 324 -18.87 -9.69 -23.95
C LEU A 324 -19.60 -8.50 -24.60
N PRO A 325 -20.92 -8.52 -24.86
CA PRO A 325 -21.59 -7.39 -25.52
C PRO A 325 -21.48 -6.07 -24.75
N LEU A 326 -21.48 -6.14 -23.41
CA LEU A 326 -21.37 -4.96 -22.55
C LEU A 326 -19.90 -4.53 -22.38
N ILE A 327 -18.99 -5.49 -22.27
CA ILE A 327 -17.58 -5.22 -21.93
C ILE A 327 -16.73 -4.92 -23.16
N LEU A 328 -17.08 -5.48 -24.33
CA LEU A 328 -16.28 -5.34 -25.55
C LEU A 328 -16.11 -3.87 -25.96
N PRO A 329 -17.17 -3.02 -26.01
CA PRO A 329 -16.99 -1.60 -26.31
C PRO A 329 -16.04 -0.92 -25.32
N VAL A 330 -16.18 -1.24 -24.02
CA VAL A 330 -15.35 -0.68 -22.94
C VAL A 330 -13.89 -1.05 -23.13
N VAL A 331 -13.60 -2.33 -23.37
CA VAL A 331 -12.22 -2.81 -23.58
C VAL A 331 -11.62 -2.23 -24.86
N VAL A 332 -12.41 -2.14 -25.95
CA VAL A 332 -11.93 -1.61 -27.24
C VAL A 332 -11.55 -0.14 -27.12
N ALA A 333 -12.37 0.71 -26.48
CA ALA A 333 -12.01 2.11 -26.30
C ALA A 333 -10.75 2.29 -25.44
N HIS A 334 -10.54 1.41 -24.45
CA HIS A 334 -9.37 1.46 -23.57
C HIS A 334 -8.14 0.73 -24.10
N LEU A 335 -8.27 -0.02 -25.20
CA LEU A 335 -7.20 -0.83 -25.78
C LEU A 335 -5.92 -0.02 -26.08
N PRO A 336 -5.99 1.21 -26.63
CA PRO A 336 -4.80 2.04 -26.85
C PRO A 336 -4.03 2.31 -25.55
N LEU A 337 -4.72 2.58 -24.43
CA LEU A 337 -4.06 2.80 -23.14
C LEU A 337 -3.24 1.57 -22.72
N TYR A 338 -3.83 0.39 -22.84
CA TYR A 338 -3.17 -0.86 -22.45
C TYR A 338 -2.01 -1.24 -23.37
N LEU A 339 -2.19 -1.11 -24.68
CA LEU A 339 -1.16 -1.48 -25.65
C LEU A 339 0.05 -0.56 -25.53
N ILE A 340 -0.17 0.74 -25.43
CA ILE A 340 0.92 1.73 -25.34
C ILE A 340 1.64 1.57 -23.99
N SER A 341 0.90 1.51 -22.88
CA SER A 341 1.51 1.31 -21.55
C SER A 341 2.30 0.01 -21.46
N ARG A 342 1.80 -1.07 -22.09
CA ARG A 342 2.52 -2.36 -22.17
C ARG A 342 3.77 -2.28 -23.05
N HIS A 343 3.70 -1.55 -24.16
CA HIS A 343 4.83 -1.37 -25.06
C HIS A 343 6.00 -0.67 -24.35
N TYR A 344 5.76 0.47 -23.70
CA TYR A 344 6.79 1.20 -22.97
C TYR A 344 7.36 0.38 -21.80
N ALA A 345 6.50 -0.21 -20.98
CA ALA A 345 6.96 -1.04 -19.85
C ALA A 345 7.75 -2.29 -20.26
N LYS A 346 7.64 -2.75 -21.52
CA LYS A 346 8.43 -3.87 -22.05
C LYS A 346 9.85 -3.43 -22.45
N HIS A 347 10.00 -2.19 -22.91
CA HIS A 347 11.30 -1.64 -23.32
C HIS A 347 12.07 -1.03 -22.14
N GLU A 348 11.38 -0.78 -21.03
CA GLU A 348 12.03 -0.31 -19.82
C GLU A 348 12.86 -1.41 -19.16
N ILE A 349 14.13 -1.08 -18.90
CA ILE A 349 15.15 -1.98 -18.34
C ILE A 349 14.95 -2.07 -16.82
N TYR A 350 14.68 -0.94 -16.18
CA TYR A 350 14.57 -0.83 -14.73
C TYR A 350 13.17 -1.20 -14.27
N GLU A 351 13.08 -2.20 -13.39
CA GLU A 351 11.79 -2.68 -12.91
C GLU A 351 11.06 -1.63 -12.06
N GLU A 352 11.84 -0.77 -11.37
CA GLU A 352 11.42 0.39 -10.56
C GLU A 352 10.69 1.48 -11.37
N VAL A 353 10.81 1.44 -12.70
CA VAL A 353 10.26 2.45 -13.63
C VAL A 353 9.01 1.95 -14.36
N LYS A 354 8.79 0.63 -14.43
CA LYS A 354 7.71 0.05 -15.24
C LYS A 354 6.31 0.50 -14.85
N ALA A 355 6.03 0.68 -13.55
CA ALA A 355 4.72 1.15 -13.10
C ALA A 355 4.52 2.65 -13.36
N GLN A 356 5.54 3.48 -13.12
CA GLN A 356 5.45 4.92 -13.39
C GLN A 356 5.27 5.20 -14.89
N ASP A 357 5.91 4.44 -15.78
CA ASP A 357 5.73 4.61 -17.23
C ASP A 357 4.31 4.27 -17.66
N LYS A 358 3.75 3.17 -17.13
CA LYS A 358 2.34 2.81 -17.38
C LYS A 358 1.42 3.94 -16.93
N ILE A 359 1.64 4.51 -15.75
CA ILE A 359 0.84 5.60 -15.22
C ILE A 359 0.98 6.85 -16.08
N LEU A 360 2.21 7.25 -16.40
CA LEU A 360 2.50 8.47 -17.17
C LEU A 360 1.85 8.40 -18.55
N HIS A 361 2.09 7.32 -19.29
CA HIS A 361 1.51 7.16 -20.62
C HIS A 361 -0.01 7.00 -20.56
N ALA A 362 -0.56 6.23 -19.63
CA ALA A 362 -2.01 6.11 -19.48
C ALA A 362 -2.65 7.47 -19.18
N THR A 363 -2.04 8.30 -18.32
CA THR A 363 -2.57 9.63 -17.99
C THR A 363 -2.51 10.58 -19.19
N LEU A 364 -1.46 10.50 -20.03
CA LEU A 364 -1.36 11.33 -21.23
C LEU A 364 -2.37 10.91 -22.31
N ILE A 365 -2.65 9.62 -22.43
CA ILE A 365 -3.50 9.07 -23.50
C ILE A 365 -4.98 9.10 -23.11
N ALA A 366 -5.32 8.93 -21.82
CA ALA A 366 -6.70 8.87 -21.37
C ALA A 366 -7.55 10.07 -21.83
N PRO A 367 -7.11 11.34 -21.67
CA PRO A 367 -7.89 12.50 -22.13
C PRO A 367 -8.15 12.46 -23.64
N ILE A 368 -7.17 12.01 -24.44
CA ILE A 368 -7.30 11.89 -25.89
C ILE A 368 -8.39 10.86 -26.23
N VAL A 369 -8.34 9.69 -25.58
CA VAL A 369 -9.33 8.61 -25.77
C VAL A 369 -10.73 9.09 -25.37
N TYR A 370 -10.87 9.75 -24.23
CA TYR A 370 -12.17 10.20 -23.74
C TYR A 370 -12.75 11.39 -24.53
N LEU A 371 -11.91 12.34 -24.96
CA LEU A 371 -12.34 13.41 -25.86
C LEU A 371 -12.76 12.85 -27.22
N PHE A 372 -11.98 11.92 -27.77
CA PHE A 372 -12.35 11.25 -29.02
C PHE A 372 -13.69 10.51 -28.87
N LEU A 373 -13.87 9.75 -27.80
CA LEU A 373 -15.12 9.03 -27.52
C LEU A 373 -16.30 10.00 -27.42
N PHE A 374 -16.15 11.09 -26.65
CA PHE A 374 -17.16 12.13 -26.50
C PHE A 374 -17.58 12.73 -27.85
N PHE A 375 -16.63 13.21 -28.66
CA PHE A 375 -16.95 13.82 -29.96
C PHE A 375 -17.51 12.81 -30.96
N TRP A 376 -16.99 11.58 -30.94
CA TRP A 376 -17.47 10.50 -31.80
C TRP A 376 -18.93 10.14 -31.48
N GLU A 377 -19.27 9.96 -30.21
CA GLU A 377 -20.65 9.67 -29.79
C GLU A 377 -21.59 10.84 -30.09
N TRP A 378 -21.17 12.06 -29.77
CA TRP A 378 -22.00 13.26 -30.02
C TRP A 378 -22.31 13.43 -31.51
N TYR A 379 -21.36 13.17 -32.39
CA TYR A 379 -21.55 13.23 -33.83
C TYR A 379 -22.37 12.06 -34.38
N TYR A 380 -21.95 10.82 -34.13
CA TYR A 380 -22.52 9.64 -34.79
C TYR A 380 -23.81 9.14 -34.14
N LEU A 381 -23.89 9.13 -32.80
CA LEU A 381 -25.05 8.61 -32.08
C LEU A 381 -26.11 9.68 -31.86
N TYR A 382 -25.69 10.91 -31.53
CA TYR A 382 -26.61 11.97 -31.13
C TYR A 382 -26.72 13.15 -32.11
N ARG A 383 -26.13 13.01 -33.31
CA ARG A 383 -26.29 13.92 -34.45
C ARG A 383 -26.01 15.40 -34.13
N LEU A 384 -25.04 15.67 -33.26
CA LEU A 384 -24.65 17.01 -32.80
C LEU A 384 -25.77 17.85 -32.19
N THR A 385 -26.84 17.21 -31.70
CA THR A 385 -27.95 17.93 -31.05
C THR A 385 -27.53 18.47 -29.69
N PHE A 386 -28.19 19.55 -29.24
CA PHE A 386 -27.96 20.13 -27.90
C PHE A 386 -28.27 19.12 -26.79
N TYR A 387 -29.36 18.37 -26.88
CA TYR A 387 -29.66 17.28 -25.93
C TYR A 387 -28.65 16.12 -26.04
N GLY A 388 -28.18 15.86 -27.26
CA GLY A 388 -27.14 14.88 -27.55
C GLY A 388 -25.81 15.15 -26.84
N LEU A 389 -25.49 16.43 -26.61
CA LEU A 389 -24.30 16.83 -25.85
C LEU A 389 -24.30 16.22 -24.45
N PHE A 390 -25.42 16.38 -23.72
CA PHE A 390 -25.55 15.87 -22.36
C PHE A 390 -25.58 14.34 -22.32
N LEU A 391 -26.20 13.71 -23.32
CA LEU A 391 -26.19 12.26 -23.45
C LEU A 391 -24.78 11.72 -23.72
N ALA A 392 -23.98 12.37 -24.57
CA ALA A 392 -22.58 11.99 -24.80
C ALA A 392 -21.73 12.12 -23.52
N ILE A 393 -21.91 13.22 -22.77
CA ILE A 393 -21.22 13.39 -21.46
C ILE A 393 -21.62 12.25 -20.50
N ALA A 394 -22.92 11.97 -20.39
CA ALA A 394 -23.42 10.92 -19.51
C ALA A 394 -22.88 9.54 -19.91
N THR A 395 -22.89 9.22 -21.21
CA THR A 395 -22.38 7.94 -21.74
C THR A 395 -20.89 7.79 -21.46
N VAL A 396 -20.08 8.82 -21.67
CA VAL A 396 -18.65 8.81 -21.34
C VAL A 396 -18.40 8.57 -19.84
N ILE A 397 -19.18 9.22 -18.97
CA ILE A 397 -19.08 9.00 -17.51
C ILE A 397 -19.44 7.55 -17.16
N ILE A 398 -20.52 7.01 -17.74
CA ILE A 398 -20.93 5.62 -17.56
C ILE A 398 -19.83 4.67 -18.04
N PHE A 399 -19.19 4.97 -19.19
CA PHE A 399 -18.13 4.16 -19.76
C PHE A 399 -16.90 4.08 -18.86
N PHE A 400 -16.47 5.23 -18.35
CA PHE A 400 -15.40 5.33 -17.37
C PHE A 400 -15.74 4.55 -16.08
N TRP A 401 -16.96 4.71 -15.57
CA TRP A 401 -17.38 4.06 -14.34
C TRP A 401 -17.51 2.54 -14.49
N LEU A 402 -18.08 2.07 -15.61
CA LEU A 402 -18.15 0.66 -15.98
C LEU A 402 -16.77 0.05 -16.11
N HIS A 403 -15.82 0.77 -16.73
CA HIS A 403 -14.42 0.33 -16.82
C HIS A 403 -13.82 0.10 -15.43
N VAL A 404 -13.84 1.12 -14.58
CA VAL A 404 -13.21 1.09 -13.26
C VAL A 404 -13.79 -0.01 -12.36
N ILE A 405 -15.10 -0.21 -12.37
CA ILE A 405 -15.75 -1.20 -11.50
C ILE A 405 -15.58 -2.62 -12.03
N SER A 406 -15.61 -2.82 -13.34
CA SER A 406 -15.60 -4.17 -13.91
C SER A 406 -14.20 -4.74 -14.14
N ILE A 407 -13.18 -3.90 -14.32
CA ILE A 407 -11.88 -4.33 -14.86
C ILE A 407 -11.23 -5.45 -14.04
N ASP A 408 -11.28 -5.40 -12.71
CA ASP A 408 -10.67 -6.44 -11.87
C ASP A 408 -11.35 -7.78 -12.03
N ALA A 409 -12.69 -7.78 -11.95
CA ALA A 409 -13.48 -8.99 -12.13
C ALA A 409 -13.27 -9.59 -13.52
N LYS A 410 -13.26 -8.75 -14.58
CA LYS A 410 -13.04 -9.23 -15.96
C LYS A 410 -11.62 -9.73 -16.16
N TYR A 411 -10.63 -9.04 -15.60
CA TYR A 411 -9.24 -9.46 -15.67
C TYR A 411 -9.02 -10.81 -14.95
N GLU A 412 -9.68 -11.02 -13.82
CA GLU A 412 -9.61 -12.28 -13.09
C GLU A 412 -10.35 -13.42 -13.80
N GLN A 413 -11.54 -13.16 -14.34
CA GLN A 413 -12.25 -14.12 -15.19
C GLN A 413 -11.42 -14.52 -16.42
N PHE A 414 -10.77 -13.56 -17.08
CA PHE A 414 -9.91 -13.83 -18.24
C PHE A 414 -8.70 -14.70 -17.86
N LYS A 415 -8.07 -14.45 -16.69
CA LYS A 415 -6.98 -15.31 -16.20
C LYS A 415 -7.46 -16.74 -15.92
N GLN A 416 -8.62 -16.90 -15.29
CA GLN A 416 -9.21 -18.22 -15.03
C GLN A 416 -9.51 -18.96 -16.35
N TRP A 417 -10.03 -18.24 -17.35
CA TRP A 417 -10.24 -18.80 -18.68
C TRP A 417 -8.91 -19.19 -19.35
N LYS A 418 -7.88 -18.35 -19.27
CA LYS A 418 -6.54 -18.66 -19.80
C LYS A 418 -5.93 -19.91 -19.15
N GLY A 419 -6.05 -20.04 -17.82
CA GLY A 419 -5.63 -21.24 -17.10
C GLY A 419 -6.39 -22.49 -17.56
N ALA A 420 -7.72 -22.41 -17.64
CA ALA A 420 -8.55 -23.50 -18.16
C ALA A 420 -8.19 -23.87 -19.61
N PHE A 421 -7.88 -22.88 -20.46
CA PHE A 421 -7.45 -23.10 -21.83
C PHE A 421 -6.09 -23.79 -21.90
N HIS A 422 -5.12 -23.41 -21.05
CA HIS A 422 -3.83 -24.10 -21.00
C HIS A 422 -3.94 -25.55 -20.54
N LEU A 423 -4.85 -25.86 -19.62
CA LEU A 423 -5.16 -27.24 -19.25
C LEU A 423 -5.84 -27.99 -20.41
N PHE A 424 -6.78 -27.37 -21.12
CA PHE A 424 -7.42 -27.96 -22.29
C PHE A 424 -6.43 -28.25 -23.42
N ASP A 425 -5.55 -27.29 -23.72
CA ASP A 425 -4.49 -27.41 -24.71
C ASP A 425 -3.56 -28.60 -24.41
N ALA A 426 -3.18 -28.76 -23.14
CA ALA A 426 -2.31 -29.85 -22.70
C ALA A 426 -3.00 -31.22 -22.69
N PHE A 427 -4.22 -31.34 -22.13
CA PHE A 427 -4.87 -32.64 -21.88
C PHE A 427 -5.82 -33.10 -23.00
N VAL A 428 -6.39 -32.18 -23.78
CA VAL A 428 -7.39 -32.49 -24.80
C VAL A 428 -6.80 -32.36 -26.20
N LEU A 429 -6.22 -31.20 -26.52
CA LEU A 429 -5.60 -31.00 -27.82
C LEU A 429 -4.25 -31.71 -27.94
N LYS A 430 -3.61 -32.02 -26.80
CA LYS A 430 -2.24 -32.57 -26.72
C LYS A 430 -1.25 -31.75 -27.55
N ARG A 431 -1.46 -30.44 -27.58
CA ARG A 431 -0.61 -29.48 -28.31
C ARG A 431 0.55 -29.05 -27.41
N GLY A 432 1.74 -28.95 -28.03
CA GLY A 432 3.01 -28.77 -27.33
C GLY A 432 3.82 -30.06 -27.23
N LEU A 433 5.08 -29.97 -26.81
CA LEU A 433 5.90 -31.15 -26.52
C LEU A 433 5.12 -32.09 -25.59
N SER A 434 5.12 -33.40 -25.89
CA SER A 434 4.49 -34.47 -25.10
C SER A 434 4.80 -34.40 -23.59
N ASN A 435 5.86 -33.68 -23.22
CA ASN A 435 6.24 -33.37 -21.86
C ASN A 435 5.30 -32.40 -21.11
N ARG A 436 4.44 -31.59 -21.77
CA ARG A 436 3.63 -30.58 -21.07
C ARG A 436 2.57 -31.21 -20.15
N GLU A 437 1.84 -32.21 -20.66
CA GLU A 437 0.86 -32.97 -19.88
C GLU A 437 1.55 -33.63 -18.66
N LYS A 438 2.67 -34.33 -18.91
CA LYS A 438 3.48 -34.97 -17.87
C LYS A 438 3.97 -33.98 -16.81
N ARG A 439 4.50 -32.82 -17.23
CA ARG A 439 4.93 -31.75 -16.33
C ARG A 439 3.79 -31.25 -15.45
N ILE A 440 2.59 -31.03 -16.02
CA ILE A 440 1.43 -30.61 -15.22
C ILE A 440 1.06 -31.68 -14.19
N LEU A 441 1.06 -32.96 -14.58
CA LEU A 441 0.80 -34.06 -13.65
C LEU A 441 1.83 -34.12 -12.51
N ASP A 442 3.11 -33.93 -12.82
CA ASP A 442 4.17 -33.92 -11.82
C ASP A 442 4.08 -32.69 -10.89
N VAL A 443 3.70 -31.52 -11.44
CA VAL A 443 3.40 -30.31 -10.67
C VAL A 443 2.20 -30.50 -9.73
N VAL A 444 1.16 -31.22 -10.17
CA VAL A 444 0.00 -31.57 -9.31
C VAL A 444 0.42 -32.51 -8.17
N LYS A 445 1.28 -33.51 -8.44
CA LYS A 445 1.83 -34.37 -7.37
C LYS A 445 2.63 -33.55 -6.36
N LEU A 446 3.49 -32.66 -6.85
CA LEU A 446 4.30 -31.76 -6.01
C LEU A 446 3.40 -30.85 -5.15
N ARG A 447 2.35 -30.27 -5.76
CA ARG A 447 1.34 -29.48 -5.05
C ARG A 447 0.69 -30.26 -3.90
N ASN A 448 0.27 -31.50 -4.15
CA ASN A 448 -0.37 -32.33 -3.13
C ASN A 448 0.60 -32.67 -1.98
N ALA A 449 1.87 -32.94 -2.29
CA ALA A 449 2.91 -33.15 -1.29
C ALA A 449 3.10 -31.89 -0.42
N ILE A 450 3.26 -30.72 -1.06
CA ILE A 450 3.38 -29.42 -0.39
C ILE A 450 2.17 -29.14 0.51
N GLN A 451 0.95 -29.38 0.03
CA GLN A 451 -0.25 -29.17 0.83
C GLN A 451 -0.31 -30.06 2.07
N ASN A 452 0.17 -31.31 1.96
CA ASN A 452 0.22 -32.21 3.11
C ASN A 452 1.28 -31.75 4.11
N ASP A 453 2.43 -31.31 3.63
CA ASP A 453 3.50 -30.78 4.48
C ASP A 453 3.08 -29.46 5.15
N LEU A 454 2.47 -28.53 4.42
CA LEU A 454 1.89 -27.30 4.99
C LEU A 454 0.84 -27.61 6.06
N LYS A 455 -0.03 -28.60 5.85
CA LYS A 455 -1.00 -29.01 6.88
C LYS A 455 -0.33 -29.61 8.11
N ARG A 456 0.74 -30.38 7.94
CA ARG A 456 1.50 -30.91 9.09
C ARG A 456 2.14 -29.80 9.90
N VAL A 457 2.68 -28.78 9.22
CA VAL A 457 3.37 -27.66 9.86
C VAL A 457 2.40 -26.67 10.52
N PHE A 458 1.26 -26.38 9.88
CA PHE A 458 0.38 -25.27 10.28
C PHE A 458 -1.01 -25.69 10.80
N ASN A 459 -1.45 -26.95 10.60
CA ASN A 459 -2.77 -27.44 11.03
C ASN A 459 -2.66 -28.61 12.04
N SER A 460 -1.58 -28.69 12.81
CA SER A 460 -1.44 -29.73 13.83
C SER A 460 -2.35 -29.45 15.04
N ASP A 461 -3.53 -30.09 15.06
CA ASP A 461 -4.25 -30.48 16.28
C ASP A 461 -3.48 -31.55 17.10
N THR A 462 -2.16 -31.67 16.94
CA THR A 462 -1.34 -32.59 17.72
C THR A 462 -0.65 -31.83 18.84
N GLU A 463 -1.03 -32.22 20.06
CA GLU A 463 -0.48 -31.90 21.37
C GLU A 463 0.96 -31.33 21.36
N ALA A 464 1.09 -30.13 21.92
CA ALA A 464 2.22 -29.71 22.75
C ALA A 464 3.63 -29.88 22.18
N ASP A 465 3.90 -29.40 20.96
CA ASP A 465 5.22 -28.89 20.63
C ASP A 465 5.13 -27.44 20.15
N ASN A 466 5.88 -26.57 20.84
CA ASN A 466 5.88 -25.12 20.76
C ASN A 466 6.29 -24.59 19.37
N ILE A 467 5.40 -24.63 18.37
CA ILE A 467 5.39 -23.59 17.34
C ILE A 467 4.54 -22.46 17.91
N ASN A 468 5.17 -21.64 18.76
CA ASN A 468 4.56 -20.41 19.24
C ASN A 468 4.49 -19.44 18.06
N LEU A 469 3.48 -19.58 17.20
CA LEU A 469 3.09 -18.51 16.27
C LEU A 469 2.88 -17.28 17.15
N ALA A 470 3.67 -16.23 16.93
CA ALA A 470 3.61 -14.99 17.73
C ALA A 470 2.22 -14.34 17.75
N VAL A 471 1.30 -14.79 16.89
CA VAL A 471 -0.10 -14.39 16.82
C VAL A 471 -0.96 -15.66 16.71
N ASP A 472 -1.84 -15.85 17.70
CA ASP A 472 -2.91 -16.85 17.65
C ASP A 472 -3.89 -16.44 16.53
N LEU A 473 -3.86 -17.18 15.42
CA LEU A 473 -4.70 -16.92 14.25
C LEU A 473 -6.16 -17.35 14.46
N LEU A 474 -6.43 -18.21 15.44
CA LEU A 474 -7.78 -18.68 15.76
C LEU A 474 -8.47 -17.73 16.74
N ASN A 475 -7.70 -17.09 17.62
CA ASN A 475 -8.19 -16.10 18.59
C ASN A 475 -7.44 -14.77 18.41
N PRO A 476 -7.87 -13.89 17.48
CA PRO A 476 -7.25 -12.59 17.29
C PRO A 476 -7.22 -11.80 18.60
N SER A 477 -6.11 -11.10 18.84
CA SER A 477 -5.95 -10.30 20.06
C SER A 477 -7.01 -9.19 20.15
N VAL A 478 -7.35 -8.78 21.38
CA VAL A 478 -8.32 -7.68 21.63
C VAL A 478 -7.91 -6.38 20.92
N GLU A 479 -6.60 -6.16 20.74
CA GLU A 479 -6.06 -5.02 20.01
C GLU A 479 -6.30 -5.14 18.50
N HIS A 480 -6.12 -6.34 17.94
CA HIS A 480 -6.40 -6.64 16.54
C HIS A 480 -7.89 -6.49 16.23
N GLU A 481 -8.79 -7.00 17.09
CA GLU A 481 -10.23 -6.81 16.92
C GLU A 481 -10.66 -5.34 16.94
N LYS A 482 -10.03 -4.51 17.80
CA LYS A 482 -10.32 -3.07 17.87
C LYS A 482 -9.96 -2.34 16.57
N ARG A 483 -8.87 -2.74 15.91
CA ARG A 483 -8.39 -2.17 14.64
C ARG A 483 -9.20 -2.66 13.43
N SER A 484 -9.73 -3.88 13.50
CA SER A 484 -10.58 -4.45 12.46
C SER A 484 -11.91 -3.72 12.31
N HIS A 485 -12.34 -3.54 11.05
CA HIS A 485 -13.64 -2.95 10.72
C HIS A 485 -14.76 -3.74 11.41
N LYS A 486 -15.78 -3.06 11.94
CA LYS A 486 -16.84 -3.66 12.80
C LYS A 486 -17.52 -4.92 12.21
N LEU A 487 -17.60 -5.04 10.89
CA LEU A 487 -18.20 -6.19 10.19
C LEU A 487 -17.25 -7.39 10.04
N LYS A 488 -15.95 -7.19 10.24
CA LYS A 488 -14.88 -8.18 10.09
C LYS A 488 -14.34 -8.70 11.43
N ARG A 489 -14.91 -8.27 12.57
CA ARG A 489 -14.54 -8.77 13.91
C ARG A 489 -15.07 -10.18 14.10
N LEU A 490 -14.37 -11.01 14.90
CA LEU A 490 -14.83 -12.35 15.25
C LEU A 490 -16.17 -12.26 15.99
N VAL A 491 -16.28 -11.30 16.92
CA VAL A 491 -17.54 -10.93 17.56
C VAL A 491 -17.96 -9.54 17.08
N GLN A 492 -19.05 -9.49 16.30
CA GLN A 492 -19.57 -8.22 15.79
C GLN A 492 -20.07 -7.34 16.95
N SER A 493 -19.37 -6.22 17.16
CA SER A 493 -19.71 -5.22 18.18
C SER A 493 -19.59 -3.81 17.61
N PRO A 494 -20.46 -2.87 18.00
CA PRO A 494 -20.40 -1.49 17.53
C PRO A 494 -19.19 -0.73 18.10
N ASN A 495 -18.64 0.21 17.32
CA ASN A 495 -17.58 1.14 17.80
C ASN A 495 -18.11 2.22 18.76
N SER A 496 -19.43 2.42 18.76
CA SER A 496 -20.10 3.39 19.61
C SER A 496 -20.35 2.83 21.02
N TYR A 497 -20.46 3.71 21.99
CA TYR A 497 -20.70 3.36 23.38
C TYR A 497 -21.44 4.49 24.09
N PHE A 498 -22.09 4.17 25.20
CA PHE A 498 -22.63 5.17 26.10
C PHE A 498 -21.55 5.61 27.09
N MET A 499 -21.56 6.89 27.43
CA MET A 499 -20.65 7.50 28.38
C MET A 499 -21.45 8.34 29.38
N ASP A 500 -21.00 8.38 30.61
CA ASP A 500 -21.48 9.32 31.61
C ASP A 500 -20.62 10.58 31.55
N VAL A 501 -21.24 11.71 31.21
CA VAL A 501 -20.59 13.02 31.07
C VAL A 501 -20.96 13.88 32.27
N LYS A 502 -19.96 14.37 32.98
CA LYS A 502 -20.11 15.31 34.09
C LYS A 502 -20.12 16.74 33.55
N CYS A 503 -21.18 17.47 33.87
CA CYS A 503 -21.31 18.87 33.48
C CYS A 503 -20.31 19.77 34.23
N PRO A 504 -19.61 20.70 33.55
CA PRO A 504 -18.69 21.64 34.21
C PRO A 504 -19.43 22.69 35.06
N GLY A 505 -20.69 23.00 34.73
CA GLY A 505 -21.48 24.01 35.44
C GLY A 505 -22.10 23.48 36.74
N CYS A 506 -22.94 22.45 36.65
CA CYS A 506 -23.72 21.96 37.80
C CYS A 506 -23.25 20.61 38.37
N LEU A 507 -22.16 20.04 37.84
CA LEU A 507 -21.61 18.74 38.23
C LEU A 507 -22.55 17.53 38.08
N ASN A 508 -23.76 17.72 37.55
CA ASN A 508 -24.69 16.64 37.26
C ASN A 508 -24.13 15.71 36.17
N ILE A 509 -24.39 14.43 36.30
CA ILE A 509 -23.92 13.39 35.40
C ILE A 509 -25.06 12.99 34.47
N SER A 510 -24.84 13.14 33.16
CA SER A 510 -25.81 12.76 32.13
C SER A 510 -25.21 11.68 31.24
N THR A 511 -26.00 10.66 30.90
CA THR A 511 -25.56 9.63 29.96
C THR A 511 -25.70 10.14 28.52
N VAL A 512 -24.60 10.14 27.78
CA VAL A 512 -24.47 10.65 26.41
C VAL A 512 -23.98 9.52 25.51
N PHE A 513 -24.45 9.48 24.27
CA PHE A 513 -23.96 8.53 23.26
C PHE A 513 -22.71 9.07 22.55
N SER A 514 -21.68 8.23 22.36
CA SER A 514 -20.40 8.70 21.83
C SER A 514 -20.44 9.24 20.39
N HIS A 515 -21.47 8.92 19.62
CA HIS A 515 -21.69 9.42 18.25
C HIS A 515 -23.04 10.14 18.16
N ALA A 516 -23.32 11.04 19.11
CA ALA A 516 -24.54 11.84 19.11
C ALA A 516 -24.71 12.60 17.78
N GLN A 517 -25.90 12.53 17.18
CA GLN A 517 -26.25 13.24 15.94
C GLN A 517 -26.77 14.66 16.21
N THR A 518 -27.18 14.93 17.45
CA THR A 518 -27.71 16.22 17.89
C THR A 518 -26.86 16.78 19.03
N VAL A 519 -26.97 18.09 19.26
CA VAL A 519 -26.35 18.75 20.41
C VAL A 519 -27.02 18.22 21.69
N VAL A 520 -26.20 17.76 22.64
CA VAL A 520 -26.71 17.22 23.92
C VAL A 520 -26.54 18.26 25.02
N LEU A 521 -27.63 18.59 25.69
CA LEU A 521 -27.67 19.55 26.79
C LEU A 521 -27.70 18.82 28.14
N CYS A 522 -27.14 19.43 29.17
CA CYS A 522 -27.24 18.96 30.54
C CYS A 522 -28.70 19.05 31.01
N SER A 523 -29.20 17.96 31.60
CA SER A 523 -30.58 17.88 32.10
C SER A 523 -30.89 18.84 33.26
N SER A 524 -29.87 19.33 33.97
CA SER A 524 -30.07 20.20 35.14
C SER A 524 -29.88 21.69 34.85
N CYS A 525 -28.87 22.08 34.06
CA CYS A 525 -28.54 23.49 33.86
C CYS A 525 -28.60 23.94 32.38
N GLY A 526 -28.96 23.05 31.46
CA GLY A 526 -29.08 23.37 30.03
C GLY A 526 -27.76 23.65 29.30
N THR A 527 -26.62 23.58 29.99
CA THR A 527 -25.28 23.75 29.37
C THR A 527 -25.02 22.66 28.34
N VAL A 528 -24.43 23.03 27.21
CA VAL A 528 -24.04 22.08 26.16
C VAL A 528 -22.96 21.13 26.66
N LEU A 529 -23.21 19.83 26.59
CA LEU A 529 -22.28 18.77 26.98
C LEU A 529 -21.46 18.28 25.79
N CYS A 530 -22.08 18.14 24.61
CA CYS A 530 -21.38 17.75 23.39
C CYS A 530 -22.05 18.27 22.11
N GLN A 531 -21.27 18.35 21.03
CA GLN A 531 -21.70 18.75 19.69
C GLN A 531 -21.41 17.64 18.65
N PRO A 532 -22.30 17.44 17.65
CA PRO A 532 -22.10 16.46 16.59
C PRO A 532 -21.00 16.88 15.60
N THR A 533 -20.19 15.92 15.13
CA THR A 533 -19.07 16.13 14.19
C THR A 533 -19.15 15.25 12.95
N GLY A 534 -20.23 14.47 12.78
CA GLY A 534 -20.32 13.40 11.79
C GLY A 534 -19.61 12.09 12.20
N GLY A 535 -18.86 12.10 13.31
CA GLY A 535 -18.19 10.95 13.91
C GLY A 535 -18.40 10.89 15.43
N ARG A 536 -17.31 10.79 16.20
CA ARG A 536 -17.39 10.90 17.67
C ARG A 536 -17.76 12.33 18.05
N ALA A 537 -18.80 12.49 18.87
CA ALA A 537 -19.25 13.79 19.35
C ALA A 537 -18.13 14.50 20.12
N ARG A 538 -17.97 15.81 19.87
CA ARG A 538 -16.98 16.64 20.55
C ARG A 538 -17.56 17.10 21.88
N LEU A 539 -16.91 16.76 22.99
CA LEU A 539 -17.27 17.26 24.32
C LEU A 539 -16.91 18.73 24.47
N THR A 540 -17.74 19.48 25.19
CA THR A 540 -17.45 20.87 25.53
C THR A 540 -16.28 20.94 26.53
N GLU A 541 -15.40 21.93 26.38
CA GLU A 541 -14.25 22.13 27.28
C GLU A 541 -14.68 22.18 28.75
N GLY A 542 -13.96 21.45 29.61
CA GLY A 542 -14.29 21.29 31.03
C GLY A 542 -15.23 20.11 31.37
N CYS A 543 -15.84 19.46 30.39
CA CYS A 543 -16.60 18.23 30.64
C CYS A 543 -15.64 17.04 30.86
N SER A 544 -15.83 16.28 31.93
CA SER A 544 -15.15 14.98 32.14
C SER A 544 -16.12 13.84 31.81
N PHE A 545 -15.64 12.76 31.19
CA PHE A 545 -16.49 11.61 30.87
C PHE A 545 -15.90 10.28 31.34
N ARG A 546 -16.79 9.32 31.61
CA ARG A 546 -16.47 7.91 31.86
C ARG A 546 -17.27 7.05 30.89
N ARG A 547 -16.63 6.10 30.22
CA ARG A 547 -17.35 5.10 29.42
C ARG A 547 -18.14 4.16 30.34
N LYS A 548 -19.43 3.94 30.05
CA LYS A 548 -20.21 2.89 30.73
C LYS A 548 -19.69 1.53 30.27
N ALA A 549 -19.39 0.67 31.24
CA ALA A 549 -19.15 -0.74 30.96
C ALA A 549 -20.48 -1.37 30.55
N ASN A 550 -20.48 -2.15 29.47
CA ASN A 550 -21.63 -2.96 29.07
C ASN A 550 -21.78 -4.16 30.00
#